data_AF-A0A093G903-F1
#
_entry.id   AF-A0A093G903-F1
#
_cell.length_a   1.000
_cell.length_b   1.000
_cell.length_c   1.000
_cell.angle_alpha   90.00
_cell.angle_beta   90.00
_cell.angle_gamma   90.00
#
_symmetry.space_group_name_H-M   'P 1'
#
loop_
_entity.id
_entity.type
_entity.pdbx_description
1 polymer ?
#
loop_
_entity_poly.entity_id
_entity_poly.type
_entity_poly.pdbx_seq_one_letter_code
_entity_poly.pdbx_strand_id
1 'polypeptide(L)' 'IEWNGIEWNGIEWNGIEWNGIEWNGIEWNGIEWNGIEWNGIEWNGIEWNGIEWN' A
#
# COMPACT_ATOMS: atom_id res chain seq x y z
N ILE A 1 1.95 -12.26 -5.91
CA ILE A 1 1.94 -12.60 -4.44
C ILE A 1 0.64 -12.05 -3.89
N GLU A 2 -0.01 -12.73 -2.95
CA GLU A 2 -1.29 -12.29 -2.38
C GLU A 2 -1.11 -11.92 -0.91
N TRP A 3 -1.61 -10.74 -0.51
CA TRP A 3 -1.62 -10.27 0.87
C TRP A 3 -3.04 -9.99 1.30
N ASN A 4 -3.43 -10.53 2.47
CA ASN A 4 -4.81 -10.46 2.95
C ASN A 4 -4.89 -10.02 4.41
N GLY A 5 -5.78 -9.07 4.73
CA GLY A 5 -6.15 -8.75 6.13
C GLY A 5 -5.06 -8.05 6.94
N ILE A 6 -4.28 -7.15 6.33
CA ILE A 6 -3.14 -6.48 6.97
C ILE A 6 -3.49 -5.04 7.30
N GLU A 7 -3.00 -4.54 8.42
CA GLU A 7 -3.12 -3.15 8.82
C GLU A 7 -1.73 -2.54 8.98
N TRP A 8 -1.50 -1.38 8.35
CA TRP A 8 -0.28 -0.61 8.45
C TRP A 8 -0.58 0.77 9.00
N ASN A 9 0.19 1.20 10.00
CA ASN A 9 0.00 2.49 10.65
C ASN A 9 1.33 3.25 10.82
N GLY A 10 1.38 4.52 10.40
CA GLY A 10 2.50 5.43 10.72
C GLY A 10 3.83 5.10 10.02
N ILE A 11 3.79 4.56 8.81
CA ILE A 11 4.98 4.10 8.07
C ILE A 11 5.34 5.08 6.96
N GLU A 12 6.63 5.30 6.76
CA GLU A 12 7.16 6.00 5.60
C GLU A 12 7.82 5.00 4.64
N TRP A 13 7.37 4.98 3.39
CA TRP A 13 7.93 4.14 2.34
C TRP A 13 8.62 5.02 1.28
N ASN A 14 9.86 4.68 0.97
CA ASN A 14 10.66 5.41 -0.02
C ASN A 14 11.24 4.44 -1.08
N GLY A 15 11.05 4.76 -2.36
CA GLY A 15 11.77 4.12 -3.47
C GLY A 15 11.47 2.65 -3.69
N ILE A 16 10.25 2.19 -3.39
CA ILE A 16 9.85 0.80 -3.55
C ILE A 16 9.10 0.59 -4.85
N GLU A 17 9.40 -0.50 -5.52
CA GLU A 17 8.66 -0.98 -6.69
C GLU A 17 7.93 -2.29 -6.34
N TRP A 18 6.62 -2.30 -6.53
CA TRP A 18 5.77 -3.46 -6.31
C TRP A 18 5.18 -3.93 -7.64
N ASN A 19 5.42 -5.21 -7.96
CA ASN A 19 4.98 -5.80 -9.22
C ASN A 19 4.22 -7.13 -9.02
N GLY A 20 3.04 -7.26 -9.63
CA GLY A 20 2.30 -8.53 -9.68
C GLY A 20 1.77 -9.01 -8.33
N ILE A 21 1.24 -8.09 -7.53
CA ILE A 21 0.75 -8.38 -6.18
C ILE A 21 -0.76 -8.14 -6.11
N GLU A 22 -1.47 -9.00 -5.41
CA GLU A 22 -2.89 -8.85 -5.13
C GLU A 22 -3.07 -8.57 -3.64
N TRP A 23 -3.85 -7.55 -3.32
CA TRP A 23 -4.03 -7.05 -1.96
C TRP A 23 -5.51 -7.04 -1.64
N ASN A 24 -5.93 -7.87 -0.68
CA ASN A 24 -7.32 -7.96 -0.27
C ASN A 24 -7.51 -7.62 1.22
N GLY A 25 -8.41 -6.69 1.54
CA GLY A 25 -8.74 -6.37 2.94
C GLY A 25 -7.58 -5.74 3.71
N ILE A 26 -6.85 -4.79 3.10
CA ILE A 26 -5.73 -4.10 3.75
C ILE A 26 -6.18 -2.71 4.23
N GLU A 27 -5.73 -2.29 5.41
CA GLU A 27 -5.97 -0.96 5.95
C GLU A 27 -4.65 -0.20 6.13
N TRP A 28 -4.63 1.07 5.75
CA TRP A 28 -3.45 1.93 5.76
C TRP A 28 -3.79 3.23 6.46
N ASN A 29 -3.18 3.50 7.60
CA ASN A 29 -3.36 4.77 8.30
C ASN A 29 -2.05 5.54 8.51
N GLY A 30 -2.01 6.82 8.14
CA GLY A 30 -0.84 7.67 8.44
C GLY A 30 0.42 7.23 7.68
N ILE A 31 0.30 6.87 6.41
CA ILE A 31 1.43 6.35 5.62
C ILE A 31 1.94 7.44 4.66
N GLU A 32 3.25 7.65 4.59
CA GLU A 32 3.89 8.58 3.64
C GLU A 32 4.64 7.80 2.55
N TRP A 33 4.38 8.13 1.29
CA TRP A 33 4.88 7.38 0.12
C TRP A 33 5.68 8.30 -0.77
N ASN A 34 6.95 7.97 -0.96
CA ASN A 34 7.88 8.78 -1.70
C ASN A 34 8.53 7.93 -2.79
N GLY A 35 8.27 8.27 -4.07
CA GLY A 35 8.85 7.54 -5.21
C GLY A 35 8.50 6.04 -5.25
N ILE A 36 7.24 5.69 -4.97
CA ILE A 36 6.74 4.30 -5.06
C ILE A 36 6.17 4.04 -6.46
N GLU A 37 6.52 2.89 -7.05
CA GLU A 37 5.96 2.41 -8.32
C GLU A 37 5.14 1.13 -8.13
N TRP A 38 3.96 1.08 -8.77
CA TRP A 38 3.01 -0.03 -8.66
C TRP A 38 2.66 -0.54 -10.06
N ASN A 39 3.17 -1.70 -10.47
CA ASN A 39 2.77 -2.31 -11.75
C ASN A 39 2.05 -3.65 -11.57
N GLY A 40 0.90 -3.79 -12.24
CA GLY A 40 0.13 -5.04 -12.22
C GLY A 40 -0.32 -5.45 -10.81
N ILE A 41 -0.74 -4.45 -10.01
CA ILE A 41 -1.28 -4.67 -8.67
C ILE A 41 -2.80 -4.70 -8.74
N GLU A 42 -3.41 -5.68 -8.09
CA GLU A 42 -4.87 -5.77 -7.92
C GLU A 42 -5.23 -5.49 -6.46
N TRP A 43 -6.26 -4.66 -6.26
CA TRP A 43 -6.64 -4.13 -4.96
C TRP A 43 -8.12 -4.41 -4.71
N ASN A 44 -8.46 -5.18 -3.66
CA ASN A 44 -9.84 -5.35 -3.23
C ASN A 44 -10.02 -5.03 -1.75
N GLY A 45 -11.05 -4.27 -1.42
CA GLY A 45 -11.39 -3.98 -0.02
C GLY A 45 -10.26 -3.29 0.76
N ILE A 46 -9.65 -2.28 0.17
CA ILE A 46 -8.61 -1.47 0.83
C ILE A 46 -9.22 -0.24 1.47
N GLU A 47 -8.78 0.08 2.68
CA GLU A 47 -9.09 1.34 3.35
C GLU A 47 -7.82 2.17 3.54
N TRP A 48 -7.88 3.46 3.21
CA TRP A 48 -6.76 4.39 3.28
C TRP A 48 -7.17 5.61 4.11
N ASN A 49 -6.45 5.91 5.20
CA ASN A 49 -6.62 7.13 5.98
C ASN A 49 -5.28 7.85 6.17
N GLY A 50 -5.26 9.16 5.96
CA GLY A 50 -4.07 9.97 6.22
C GLY A 50 -2.83 9.51 5.44
N ILE A 51 -2.97 9.35 4.12
CA ILE A 51 -1.83 9.01 3.25
C ILE A 51 -1.33 10.26 2.56
N GLU A 52 -0.02 10.46 2.62
CA GLU A 52 0.69 11.53 1.95
C GLU A 52 1.63 10.95 0.89
N TRP A 53 1.74 11.65 -0.24
CA TRP A 53 2.51 11.23 -1.41
C TRP A 53 3.48 12.34 -1.81
N ASN A 54 4.77 12.06 -1.92
CA ASN A 54 5.76 12.99 -2.52
C ASN A 54 6.59 12.37 -3.67
#